data_AF-A0A182JLB8-F1
#
_entry.id   AF-A0A182JLB8-F1
#
_cell.length_a   1.000
_cell.length_b   1.000
_cell.length_c   1.000
_cell.angle_alpha   90.00
_cell.angle_beta   90.00
_cell.angle_gamma   90.00
#
_symmetry.space_group_name_H-M   'P 1'
#
loop_
_entity.id
_entity.type
_entity.pdbx_description
1 polymer ?
#
loop_
_entity_poly.entity_id
_entity_poly.type
_entity_poly.pdbx_seq_one_letter_code
_entity_poly.pdbx_strand_id
1 'polypeptide(L)'
;MSNPQGKSKQPPTLASMFALFAKYRPTLNSFQGDGKRILLSQSDCWMQQADLIGSKFFTLTQTGLTFFEFRKSSLDYGEYMQFLTMLCTERQVDLQEVKEKLINCGPPGINT
;
A
#
# COMPACT_ATOMS: atom_id res chain seq x y z
N MET A 1 35.12 21.23 -4.31
CA MET A 1 34.90 19.76 -4.30
C MET A 1 34.26 19.47 -2.94
N SER A 2 33.05 18.95 -2.76
CA SER A 2 32.33 17.90 -3.50
C SER A 2 30.83 17.99 -3.16
N ASN A 3 30.00 17.67 -4.15
CA ASN A 3 28.54 17.61 -4.08
C ASN A 3 28.09 16.35 -3.31
N PRO A 4 27.18 16.39 -2.31
CA PRO A 4 26.63 15.16 -1.75
C PRO A 4 25.30 14.79 -2.44
N GLN A 5 25.42 13.79 -3.32
CA GLN A 5 24.40 12.80 -3.68
C GLN A 5 23.01 13.30 -4.14
N GLY A 6 22.92 13.53 -5.45
CA GLY A 6 21.70 13.24 -6.19
C GLY A 6 21.41 11.73 -6.15
N LYS A 7 20.49 11.30 -5.29
CA LYS A 7 19.88 9.96 -5.40
C LYS A 7 19.14 9.91 -6.74
N SER A 8 19.68 9.13 -7.67
CA SER A 8 19.02 8.72 -8.91
C SER A 8 17.60 8.24 -8.58
N LYS A 9 16.59 9.05 -8.91
CA LYS A 9 15.17 8.71 -8.78
C LYS A 9 14.87 7.56 -9.75
N GLN A 10 15.08 6.31 -9.33
CA GLN A 10 14.40 5.20 -9.99
C GLN A 10 12.89 5.44 -9.87
N PRO A 11 12.10 5.14 -10.90
CA PRO A 11 10.66 5.25 -10.81
C PRO A 11 10.19 4.43 -9.59
N PRO A 12 9.25 4.96 -8.80
CA PRO A 12 8.75 4.21 -7.65
C PRO A 12 8.24 2.85 -8.12
N THR A 13 8.68 1.79 -7.47
CA THR A 13 8.16 0.44 -7.69
C THR A 13 7.12 0.13 -6.62
N LEU A 14 6.21 -0.79 -6.92
CA LEU A 14 5.19 -1.22 -5.95
C LEU A 14 5.85 -1.75 -4.66
N ALA A 15 6.94 -2.50 -4.77
CA ALA A 15 7.71 -2.99 -3.63
C ALA A 15 8.32 -1.85 -2.79
N SER A 16 8.83 -0.80 -3.44
CA SER A 16 9.35 0.37 -2.73
C SER A 16 8.26 1.15 -1.99
N MET A 17 7.08 1.32 -2.61
CA MET A 17 5.93 1.96 -1.97
C MET A 17 5.40 1.10 -0.82
N PHE A 18 5.26 -0.21 -1.03
CA PHE A 18 4.89 -1.15 0.03
C PHE A 18 5.79 -1.00 1.24
N ALA A 19 7.12 -0.98 1.05
CA ALA A 19 8.06 -0.81 2.16
C ALA A 19 7.89 0.54 2.88
N LEU A 20 7.53 1.62 2.18
CA LEU A 20 7.28 2.92 2.78
C LEU A 20 5.99 2.93 3.61
N PHE A 21 4.88 2.43 3.06
CA PHE A 21 3.60 2.34 3.77
C PHE A 21 3.63 1.32 4.93
N ALA A 22 4.39 0.23 4.79
CA ALA A 22 4.65 -0.72 5.86
C ALA A 22 5.46 -0.10 7.01
N LYS A 23 6.28 0.93 6.76
CA LYS A 23 6.97 1.70 7.81
C LYS A 23 6.06 2.74 8.46
N TYR A 24 5.19 3.36 7.68
CA TYR A 24 4.30 4.42 8.15
C TYR A 24 3.17 3.85 9.03
N ARG A 25 2.97 4.40 10.22
CA ARG A 25 1.86 4.04 11.11
C ARG A 25 0.82 5.17 11.11
N PRO A 26 -0.30 5.03 10.37
CA PRO A 26 -1.31 6.09 10.25
C PRO A 26 -1.86 6.54 11.60
N THR A 27 -2.04 5.62 12.55
CA THR A 27 -2.57 5.91 13.89
C THR A 27 -1.62 6.72 14.78
N LEU A 28 -0.32 6.71 14.48
CA LEU A 28 0.73 7.39 15.25
C LEU A 28 1.40 8.51 14.45
N ASN A 29 0.95 8.74 13.21
CA ASN A 29 1.51 9.70 12.27
C ASN A 29 3.06 9.66 12.20
N SER A 30 3.65 8.47 12.26
CA SER A 30 5.10 8.29 12.36
C SER A 30 5.60 7.01 11.69
N PHE A 31 6.87 6.99 11.29
CA PHE A 31 7.52 5.84 10.65
C PHE A 31 8.17 4.95 11.72
N GLN A 32 7.46 3.91 12.15
CA GLN A 32 7.94 2.98 13.18
C GLN A 32 7.96 1.51 12.73
N GLY A 33 7.39 1.19 11.56
CA GLY A 33 7.43 -0.16 11.01
C GLY A 33 8.80 -0.54 10.45
N ASP A 34 8.98 -1.84 10.18
CA ASP A 34 10.22 -2.38 9.62
C ASP A 34 10.27 -2.33 8.08
N GLY A 35 9.12 -2.07 7.44
CA GLY A 35 8.98 -2.06 5.98
C GLY A 35 8.92 -3.45 5.34
N LYS A 36 8.80 -4.51 6.15
CA LYS A 36 8.74 -5.90 5.68
C LYS A 36 7.32 -6.43 5.61
N ARG A 37 6.45 -5.96 6.52
CA ARG A 37 5.05 -6.38 6.60
C ARG A 37 4.12 -5.19 6.76
N ILE A 38 2.96 -5.27 6.12
CA ILE A 38 1.92 -4.25 6.17
C ILE A 38 0.73 -4.74 7.00
N LEU A 39 0.24 -3.87 7.88
CA LEU A 39 -1.02 -4.05 8.60
C LEU A 39 -2.20 -3.64 7.71
N LEU A 40 -3.39 -4.15 8.03
CA LEU A 40 -4.62 -3.72 7.35
C LEU A 40 -4.78 -2.19 7.36
N SER A 41 -4.59 -1.54 8.52
CA SER A 41 -4.69 -0.08 8.62
C SER A 41 -3.68 0.67 7.75
N GLN A 42 -2.49 0.12 7.54
CA GLN A 42 -1.48 0.69 6.66
C GLN A 42 -1.86 0.49 5.18
N SER A 43 -2.38 -0.68 4.84
CA SER A 43 -2.90 -0.98 3.50
C SER A 43 -4.09 -0.09 3.15
N ASP A 44 -5.07 0.04 4.04
CA ASP A 44 -6.25 0.87 3.83
C ASP A 44 -5.85 2.34 3.63
N CYS A 45 -4.91 2.84 4.43
CA CYS A 45 -4.36 4.19 4.26
C CYS A 45 -3.71 4.37 2.88
N TRP A 46 -2.92 3.40 2.43
CA TRP A 46 -2.31 3.44 1.10
C TRP A 46 -3.36 3.42 -0.02
N MET A 47 -4.34 2.52 0.07
CA MET A 47 -5.43 2.41 -0.90
C MET A 47 -6.33 3.65 -0.92
N GLN A 48 -6.56 4.28 0.24
CA GLN A 48 -7.27 5.56 0.32
C GLN A 48 -6.47 6.66 -0.39
N GLN A 49 -5.17 6.78 -0.14
CA GLN A 49 -4.30 7.76 -0.79
C GLN A 49 -4.22 7.54 -2.32
N ALA A 50 -4.38 6.30 -2.78
CA ALA A 50 -4.41 5.94 -4.19
C ALA A 50 -5.80 6.09 -4.86
N ASP A 51 -6.80 6.62 -4.14
CA ASP A 51 -8.20 6.70 -4.59
C ASP A 51 -8.73 5.33 -5.06
N LEU A 52 -8.40 4.27 -4.31
CA LEU A 52 -8.87 2.90 -4.51
C LEU A 52 -9.95 2.48 -3.50
N ILE A 53 -10.14 3.27 -2.44
CA ILE A 53 -11.25 3.08 -1.50
C ILE A 53 -12.36 4.07 -1.85
N GLY A 54 -13.52 3.56 -2.25
CA GLY A 54 -14.67 4.35 -2.66
C GLY A 54 -15.67 3.53 -3.46
N SER A 55 -16.62 4.19 -4.11
CA SER A 55 -17.68 3.54 -4.89
C SER A 55 -17.21 2.88 -6.19
N LYS A 56 -16.03 3.27 -6.72
CA LYS A 56 -15.53 2.78 -8.02
C LYS A 56 -14.73 1.48 -7.93
N PHE A 57 -13.92 1.31 -6.89
CA PHE A 57 -12.92 0.24 -6.81
C PHE A 57 -13.26 -0.74 -5.68
N PHE A 58 -12.92 -0.40 -4.44
CA PHE A 58 -13.12 -1.27 -3.27
C PHE A 58 -13.72 -0.49 -2.10
N THR A 59 -14.37 -1.20 -1.19
CA THR A 59 -14.80 -0.63 0.12
C THR A 59 -13.91 -1.15 1.25
N LEU A 60 -13.85 -0.41 2.37
CA LEU A 60 -13.12 -0.85 3.57
C LEU A 60 -13.62 -2.20 4.12
N THR A 61 -14.91 -2.49 3.97
CA THR A 61 -15.47 -3.78 4.38
C THR A 61 -14.84 -4.91 3.58
N GLN A 62 -14.65 -4.72 2.28
CA GLN A 62 -14.04 -5.75 1.45
C GLN A 62 -12.56 -5.93 1.75
N THR A 63 -11.80 -4.83 1.84
CA THR A 63 -10.38 -4.94 2.20
C THR A 63 -10.22 -5.66 3.53
N GLY A 64 -11.07 -5.34 4.51
CA GLY A 64 -11.12 -6.04 5.80
C GLY A 64 -11.44 -7.53 5.68
N LEU A 65 -12.47 -7.92 4.92
CA LEU A 65 -12.86 -9.32 4.73
C LEU A 65 -11.76 -10.12 4.02
N THR A 66 -11.26 -9.62 2.88
CA THR A 66 -10.19 -10.28 2.10
C THR A 66 -8.91 -10.38 2.92
N PHE A 67 -8.56 -9.37 3.72
CA PHE A 67 -7.39 -9.43 4.60
C PHE A 67 -7.58 -10.47 5.72
N PHE A 68 -8.79 -10.61 6.26
CA PHE A 68 -9.11 -11.58 7.31
C PHE A 68 -9.01 -13.03 6.85
N GLU A 69 -9.15 -13.31 5.54
CA GLU A 69 -8.94 -14.65 4.96
C GLU A 69 -7.52 -15.19 5.21
N PHE A 70 -6.52 -14.31 5.27
CA PHE A 70 -5.13 -14.71 5.57
C PHE A 70 -4.94 -15.14 7.02
N ARG A 71 -5.89 -14.85 7.91
CA ARG A 71 -5.83 -15.13 9.37
C ARG A 71 -4.55 -14.59 10.03
N LYS A 72 -4.06 -13.45 9.52
CA LYS A 72 -2.82 -12.78 9.98
C LYS A 72 -3.09 -11.34 10.34
N SER A 73 -2.31 -10.82 11.29
CA SER A 73 -2.37 -9.40 11.67
C SER A 73 -1.61 -8.49 10.69
N SER A 74 -0.69 -9.05 9.93
CA SER A 74 0.16 -8.33 8.96
C SER A 74 0.53 -9.26 7.80
N LEU A 75 0.67 -8.71 6.60
CA LEU A 75 1.07 -9.46 5.40
C LEU A 75 2.45 -9.02 4.91
N ASP A 76 3.29 -9.95 4.47
CA ASP A 76 4.49 -9.61 3.71
C ASP A 76 4.16 -9.21 2.25
N TYR A 77 5.17 -8.81 1.47
CA TYR A 77 4.94 -8.36 0.10
C TYR A 77 4.34 -9.43 -0.82
N GLY A 78 4.75 -10.70 -0.68
CA GLY A 78 4.22 -11.79 -1.51
C GLY A 78 2.75 -12.06 -1.18
N GLU A 79 2.42 -12.08 0.10
CA GLU A 79 1.05 -12.22 0.59
C GLU A 79 0.19 -11.01 0.20
N TYR A 80 0.75 -9.81 0.24
CA TYR A 80 0.05 -8.60 -0.17
C TYR A 80 -0.32 -8.62 -1.67
N MET A 81 0.56 -9.16 -2.51
CA MET A 81 0.26 -9.35 -3.93
C MET A 81 -0.88 -10.35 -4.15
N GLN A 82 -0.95 -11.42 -3.35
CA GLN A 82 -2.09 -12.34 -3.36
C GLN A 82 -3.36 -11.63 -2.90
N PHE A 83 -3.28 -10.84 -1.83
CA PHE A 83 -4.39 -10.03 -1.33
C PHE A 83 -4.96 -9.09 -2.40
N LEU A 84 -4.10 -8.33 -3.10
CA LEU A 84 -4.54 -7.48 -4.22
C LEU A 84 -5.21 -8.29 -5.33
N THR A 85 -4.66 -9.46 -5.67
CA THR A 85 -5.20 -10.33 -6.72
C THR A 85 -6.60 -10.84 -6.34
N MET A 86 -6.81 -11.27 -5.10
CA MET A 86 -8.11 -11.73 -4.61
C MET A 86 -9.13 -10.59 -4.61
N LEU A 87 -8.75 -9.42 -4.10
CA LEU A 87 -9.61 -8.24 -4.04
C LEU A 87 -10.04 -7.78 -5.45
N CYS A 88 -9.11 -7.76 -6.41
CA CYS A 88 -9.38 -7.44 -7.80
C CYS A 88 -10.30 -8.47 -8.47
N THR A 89 -10.07 -9.76 -8.20
CA THR A 89 -10.89 -10.86 -8.75
C THR A 89 -12.34 -10.77 -8.26
N GLU A 90 -12.56 -10.46 -6.97
CA GLU A 90 -13.90 -10.35 -6.38
C GLU A 90 -14.71 -9.18 -6.97
N ARG A 91 -14.05 -8.08 -7.34
CA ARG A 91 -14.71 -6.89 -7.90
C ARG A 91 -14.57 -6.73 -9.40
N GLN A 92 -13.95 -7.69 -10.08
CA GLN A 92 -13.66 -7.61 -11.52
C GLN A 92 -12.92 -6.31 -11.89
N VAL A 93 -12.03 -5.87 -11.01
CA VAL A 93 -11.18 -4.70 -11.20
C VAL A 93 -9.87 -5.15 -11.82
N ASP A 94 -9.31 -4.33 -12.70
CA ASP A 94 -8.02 -4.63 -13.32
C ASP A 94 -6.87 -4.49 -12.30
N LEU A 95 -6.11 -5.57 -12.12
CA LEU A 95 -5.00 -5.62 -11.17
C LEU A 95 -3.85 -4.69 -11.58
N GLN A 96 -3.65 -4.46 -12.88
CA GLN A 96 -2.59 -3.57 -13.37
C GLN A 96 -2.95 -2.11 -13.06
N GLU A 97 -4.19 -1.67 -13.29
CA GLU A 97 -4.70 -0.35 -12.92
C GLU A 97 -4.52 -0.08 -11.41
N VAL A 98 -4.85 -1.07 -10.57
CA VAL A 98 -4.70 -0.97 -9.12
C VAL A 98 -3.23 -0.78 -8.71
N LYS A 99 -2.32 -1.58 -9.28
CA LYS A 99 -0.88 -1.45 -9.01
C LYS A 99 -0.34 -0.09 -9.45
N GLU A 100 -0.77 0.40 -10.61
CA GLU A 100 -0.36 1.70 -11.11
C GLU A 100 -0.82 2.83 -10.19
N LYS A 101 -2.07 2.79 -9.72
CA LYS A 101 -2.58 3.76 -8.73
C LYS A 101 -1.77 3.73 -7.44
N LEU A 102 -1.46 2.54 -6.92
CA LEU A 102 -0.64 2.37 -5.72
C LEU A 102 0.80 2.89 -5.88
N ILE A 103 1.37 2.79 -7.08
CA ILE A 103 2.70 3.34 -7.39
C ILE A 103 2.64 4.87 -7.52
N ASN A 104 1.61 5.39 -8.18
CA ASN A 104 1.50 6.80 -8.56
C ASN A 104 0.96 7.70 -7.43
N CYS A 105 0.38 7.15 -6.37
CA CYS A 105 -0.16 7.94 -5.25
C CYS A 105 0.90 8.65 -4.40
N GLY A 106 2.18 8.33 -4.60
CA GLY A 106 3.29 8.90 -3.84
C GLY A 106 3.49 8.25 -2.46
N PRO A 107 4.53 8.68 -1.72
CA PRO A 107 4.83 8.18 -0.38
C PRO A 107 3.74 8.61 0.63
N PRO A 108 3.62 7.90 1.78
CA PRO A 108 2.69 8.29 2.84
C PRO A 108 2.99 9.70 3.34
N GLY A 109 2.02 10.60 3.18
CA GLY A 109 2.12 11.99 3.58
C GLY A 109 1.55 12.22 4.97
N ILE A 110 2.40 12.71 5.87
CA ILE A 110 1.94 13.48 7.03
C ILE A 110 1.43 14.79 6.46
N ASN A 111 0.11 15.01 6.42
CA ASN A 111 -0.39 16.34 6.08
C ASN A 111 0.18 17.30 7.13
N THR A 112 1.03 18.24 6.69
CA THR A 112 1.65 19.26 7.55
C THR A 112 0.62 20.28 7.96
#